data_AF-A0A250KN60-F1
#
_entry.id   AF-A0A250KN60-F1
#
_cell.length_a   1.000
_cell.length_b   1.000
_cell.length_c   1.000
_cell.angle_alpha   90.00
_cell.angle_beta   90.00
_cell.angle_gamma   90.00
#
_symmetry.space_group_name_H-M   'P 1'
#
loop_
_entity.id
_entity.type
_entity.pdbx_description
1 polymer ?
#
loop_
_entity_poly.entity_id
_entity_poly.type
_entity_poly.pdbx_seq_one_letter_code
_entity_poly.pdbx_strand_id
1 'polypeptide(L)'
;MTENVRLRILAVSVFFLAVWISLFCSVSLAGSARTLIRNADLVLTMDPSVGTGDLGIIERADILIENDKIAAVGRHLRSPGARVVDATGKIVMPGFVDGHNHLWQSLIRGCGTDQDLLGWFDTCVRPLFDPKIALTRSVTCAWLPG
;
A
#
# COMPACT_ATOMS: atom_id res chain seq x y z
N MET A 1 17.86 -53.39 29.36
CA MET A 1 16.76 -52.48 28.93
C MET A 1 17.27 -51.08 28.57
N THR A 2 18.49 -50.94 28.04
CA THR A 2 19.21 -49.64 27.94
C THR A 2 19.59 -49.24 26.51
N GLU A 3 19.86 -50.17 25.60
CA GLU A 3 20.17 -49.86 24.20
C GLU A 3 18.97 -49.36 23.38
N ASN A 4 17.80 -49.98 23.55
CA ASN A 4 16.59 -49.62 22.83
C ASN A 4 16.12 -48.18 23.13
N VAL A 5 16.46 -47.65 24.30
CA VAL A 5 16.16 -46.26 24.69
C VAL A 5 17.14 -45.29 24.03
N ARG A 6 18.43 -45.64 23.95
CA ARG A 6 19.46 -44.83 23.29
C ARG A 6 19.22 -44.69 21.78
N LEU A 7 18.88 -45.79 21.10
CA LEU A 7 18.55 -45.78 19.66
C LEU A 7 17.32 -44.92 19.36
N ARG A 8 16.29 -44.96 20.22
CA ARG A 8 15.09 -44.14 20.08
C ARG A 8 15.37 -42.66 20.28
N ILE A 9 16.20 -42.30 21.26
CA ILE A 9 16.59 -40.89 21.51
C ILE A 9 17.43 -40.34 20.34
N LEU A 10 18.39 -41.11 19.82
CA LEU A 10 19.18 -40.71 18.65
C LEU A 10 18.32 -40.53 17.39
N ALA A 11 17.38 -41.45 17.12
CA ALA A 11 16.48 -41.35 15.98
C ALA A 11 15.56 -40.12 16.06
N VAL A 12 15.03 -39.81 17.26
CA VAL A 12 14.21 -38.61 17.50
C VAL A 12 15.06 -37.34 17.31
N SER A 13 16.27 -37.27 17.87
CA SER A 13 17.14 -36.09 17.72
C SER A 13 17.56 -35.83 16.26
N VAL A 14 17.86 -36.87 15.49
CA VAL A 14 18.21 -36.74 14.06
C VAL A 14 16.99 -36.32 13.23
N PHE A 15 15.80 -36.83 13.57
CA PHE A 15 14.55 -36.44 12.91
C PHE A 15 14.19 -34.98 13.19
N PHE A 16 14.31 -34.54 14.44
CA PHE A 16 14.11 -33.14 14.81
C PHE A 16 15.13 -32.22 14.13
N LEU A 17 16.40 -32.61 14.04
CA LEU A 17 17.43 -31.81 13.35
C LEU A 17 17.18 -31.71 11.84
N ALA A 18 16.79 -32.80 11.17
CA ALA A 18 16.47 -32.82 9.74
C ALA A 18 15.21 -32.00 9.41
N VAL A 19 14.18 -32.08 10.26
CA VAL A 19 12.97 -31.26 10.14
C VAL A 19 13.30 -29.77 10.37
N TRP A 20 14.17 -29.45 11.33
CA TRP A 20 14.58 -28.07 11.62
C TRP A 20 15.41 -27.45 10.48
N ILE A 21 16.33 -28.22 9.88
CA ILE A 21 17.12 -27.79 8.72
C ILE A 21 16.24 -27.57 7.49
N SER A 22 15.25 -28.43 7.24
CA SER A 22 14.28 -28.27 6.13
C SER A 22 13.37 -27.04 6.32
N LEU A 23 12.91 -26.80 7.56
CA LEU A 23 12.10 -25.62 7.90
C LEU A 23 12.89 -24.31 7.75
N PHE A 24 14.18 -24.29 8.14
CA PHE A 24 15.04 -23.11 8.00
C PHE A 24 15.51 -22.85 6.57
N CYS A 25 15.72 -23.90 5.77
CA CYS A 25 16.09 -23.76 4.35
C CYS A 25 14.98 -23.08 3.53
N SER A 26 13.71 -23.29 3.92
CA SER A 26 12.53 -22.75 3.24
C SER A 26 12.36 -21.23 3.44
N VAL A 27 13.00 -20.64 4.46
CA VAL A 27 12.90 -19.20 4.77
C VAL A 27 13.93 -18.36 3.99
N SER A 28 14.96 -18.97 3.38
CA SER A 28 16.14 -18.24 2.90
C SER A 28 16.27 -18.05 1.38
N LEU A 29 15.21 -18.22 0.57
CA LEU A 29 15.32 -18.17 -0.90
C LEU A 29 14.26 -17.30 -1.62
N ALA A 30 13.52 -16.46 -0.91
CA ALA A 30 12.78 -15.39 -1.57
C ALA A 30 13.80 -14.35 -2.08
N GLY A 31 14.21 -14.46 -3.34
CA GLY A 31 15.06 -13.44 -3.98
C GLY A 31 14.43 -12.06 -3.84
N SER A 32 15.25 -11.04 -3.52
CA SER A 32 14.79 -9.66 -3.34
C SER A 32 13.92 -9.23 -4.52
N ALA A 33 12.69 -8.81 -4.25
CA ALA A 33 11.77 -8.37 -5.29
C ALA A 33 12.21 -6.99 -5.76
N ARG A 34 12.79 -6.89 -6.97
CA ARG A 34 13.31 -5.63 -7.51
C ARG A 34 12.38 -5.05 -8.57
N THR A 35 12.05 -3.77 -8.44
CA THR A 35 11.35 -2.99 -9.47
C THR A 35 12.22 -1.81 -9.87
N LEU A 36 12.39 -1.59 -11.17
CA LEU A 36 13.04 -0.41 -11.71
C LEU A 36 12.01 0.43 -12.47
N ILE A 37 11.65 1.58 -11.93
CA ILE A 37 10.93 2.61 -12.68
C ILE A 37 11.98 3.36 -13.49
N ARG A 38 11.81 3.45 -14.81
CA ARG A 38 12.81 4.00 -15.72
C ARG A 38 12.25 5.13 -16.58
N ASN A 39 13.09 6.08 -16.95
CA ASN A 39 12.78 7.18 -17.86
C ASN A 39 11.66 8.11 -17.38
N ALA A 40 11.49 8.33 -16.07
CA ALA A 40 10.56 9.35 -15.60
C ALA A 40 11.07 10.73 -16.04
N ASP A 41 10.22 11.54 -16.68
CA ASP A 41 10.60 12.89 -17.10
C ASP A 41 10.90 13.78 -15.89
N LEU A 42 10.15 13.56 -14.82
CA LEU A 42 10.31 14.26 -13.55
C LEU A 42 10.10 13.31 -12.37
N VAL A 43 11.01 13.35 -11.41
CA VAL A 43 10.84 12.75 -10.09
C VAL A 43 10.81 13.85 -9.04
N LEU A 44 9.76 13.88 -8.22
CA LEU A 44 9.65 14.76 -7.06
C LEU A 44 9.99 13.95 -5.82
N THR A 45 11.03 14.31 -5.08
CA THR A 45 11.39 13.61 -3.84
C THR A 45 10.69 14.19 -2.61
N MET A 46 10.21 15.44 -2.71
CA MET A 46 9.73 16.23 -1.58
C MET A 46 10.80 16.45 -0.49
N ASP A 47 12.08 16.31 -0.87
CA ASP A 47 13.23 16.53 0.00
C ASP A 47 14.20 17.49 -0.72
N PRO A 48 14.35 18.74 -0.24
CA PRO A 48 15.26 19.72 -0.84
C PRO A 48 16.73 19.27 -0.86
N SER A 49 17.12 18.30 -0.03
CA SER A 49 18.48 17.74 -0.03
C SER A 49 18.70 16.71 -1.15
N VAL A 50 17.64 16.25 -1.81
CA VAL A 50 17.67 15.24 -2.87
C VAL A 50 17.00 15.78 -4.13
N GLY A 51 17.77 16.54 -4.92
CA GLY A 51 17.34 17.12 -6.19
C GLY A 51 17.57 18.62 -6.25
N THR A 52 16.83 19.32 -7.12
CA THR A 52 16.87 20.78 -7.26
C THR A 52 15.59 21.44 -6.77
N GLY A 53 15.73 22.61 -6.13
CA GLY A 53 14.61 23.39 -5.60
C GLY A 53 13.90 22.77 -4.40
N ASP A 54 12.86 23.46 -3.91
CA ASP A 54 12.17 23.10 -2.66
C ASP A 54 11.43 21.76 -2.72
N LEU A 55 11.09 21.28 -3.92
CA LEU A 55 10.40 20.01 -4.13
C LEU A 55 11.37 18.83 -4.35
N GLY A 56 12.68 19.07 -4.38
CA GLY A 56 13.68 18.04 -4.65
C GLY A 56 13.48 17.39 -6.03
N ILE A 57 13.56 18.20 -7.08
CA ILE A 57 13.26 17.79 -8.45
C ILE A 57 14.45 17.06 -9.08
N ILE A 58 14.19 15.92 -9.74
CA ILE A 58 15.17 15.22 -10.57
C ILE A 58 14.57 14.95 -11.95
N GLU A 59 15.10 15.61 -12.97
CA GLU A 59 14.67 15.42 -14.35
C GLU A 59 15.30 14.15 -14.95
N ARG A 60 14.55 13.45 -15.81
CA ARG A 60 15.00 12.28 -16.59
C ARG A 60 15.67 11.23 -15.70
N ALA A 61 14.92 10.71 -14.74
CA ALA A 61 15.42 9.86 -13.67
C ALA A 61 14.75 8.50 -13.61
N ASP A 62 15.42 7.60 -12.92
CA ASP A 62 15.03 6.23 -12.62
C ASP A 62 14.90 6.08 -11.09
N ILE A 63 14.05 5.15 -10.67
CA ILE A 63 13.85 4.78 -9.26
C ILE A 63 13.98 3.27 -9.15
N LEU A 64 14.96 2.82 -8.36
CA LEU A 64 15.12 1.42 -7.99
C LEU A 64 14.43 1.17 -6.66
N ILE A 65 13.49 0.23 -6.67
CA ILE A 65 12.80 -0.28 -5.50
C ILE A 65 13.31 -1.70 -5.26
N GLU A 66 13.77 -1.96 -4.05
CA GLU A 66 14.11 -3.30 -3.59
C GLU A 66 13.18 -3.66 -2.43
N ASN A 67 12.42 -4.74 -2.62
CA ASN A 67 11.31 -5.15 -1.78
C ASN A 67 10.27 -4.02 -1.62
N ASP A 68 10.23 -3.40 -0.46
CA ASP A 68 9.29 -2.35 -0.05
C ASP A 68 9.96 -0.97 0.11
N LYS A 69 11.24 -0.85 -0.25
CA LYS A 69 12.04 0.37 -0.03
C LYS A 69 12.61 0.92 -1.32
N ILE A 70 12.69 2.24 -1.39
CA ILE A 70 13.47 2.94 -2.41
C ILE A 70 14.95 2.70 -2.10
N ALA A 71 15.63 1.96 -2.96
CA ALA A 71 17.05 1.66 -2.81
C ALA A 71 17.93 2.72 -3.47
N ALA A 72 17.46 3.31 -4.58
CA ALA A 72 18.17 4.40 -5.26
C ALA A 72 17.20 5.25 -6.10
N VAL A 73 17.53 6.53 -6.23
CA VAL A 73 16.92 7.46 -7.18
C VAL A 73 18.06 8.16 -7.92
N GLY A 74 17.98 8.22 -9.25
CA GLY A 74 19.04 8.83 -10.04
C GLY A 74 18.92 8.48 -11.51
N ARG A 75 19.91 8.87 -12.32
CA ARG A 75 19.87 8.64 -13.77
C ARG A 75 20.56 7.33 -14.13
N HIS A 76 20.04 6.65 -15.17
CA HIS A 76 20.68 5.49 -15.78
C HIS A 76 20.92 4.32 -14.82
N LEU A 77 19.99 4.09 -13.89
CA LEU A 77 20.10 3.00 -12.93
C LEU A 77 20.05 1.65 -13.64
N ARG A 78 20.95 0.75 -13.22
CA ARG A 78 21.05 -0.62 -13.73
C ARG A 78 20.65 -1.60 -12.63
N SER A 79 19.65 -2.41 -12.92
CA SER A 79 19.23 -3.50 -12.03
C SER A 79 18.81 -4.71 -12.86
N PRO A 80 19.77 -5.57 -13.26
CA PRO A 80 19.49 -6.79 -14.01
C PRO A 80 18.52 -7.69 -13.23
N GLY A 81 17.51 -8.22 -13.93
CA GLY A 81 16.48 -9.08 -13.32
C GLY A 81 15.40 -8.32 -12.55
N ALA A 82 15.46 -6.99 -12.45
CA ALA A 82 14.36 -6.21 -11.91
C ALA A 82 13.19 -6.15 -12.88
N ARG A 83 11.97 -6.11 -12.34
CA ARG A 83 10.77 -5.78 -13.10
C ARG A 83 10.86 -4.32 -13.54
N VAL A 84 10.85 -4.07 -14.85
CA VAL A 84 10.94 -2.71 -15.39
C VAL A 84 9.55 -2.11 -15.57
N VAL A 85 9.39 -0.86 -15.14
CA VAL A 85 8.23 0.00 -15.42
C VAL A 85 8.73 1.22 -16.18
N ASP A 86 8.24 1.42 -17.40
CA ASP A 86 8.59 2.59 -18.19
C ASP A 86 7.69 3.79 -17.82
N ALA A 87 8.32 4.88 -17.39
CA ALA A 87 7.70 6.12 -16.98
C ALA A 87 7.98 7.28 -17.96
N THR A 88 8.39 6.98 -19.20
CA THR A 88 8.56 7.98 -20.26
C THR A 88 7.30 8.85 -20.40
N GLY A 89 7.45 10.18 -20.42
CA GLY A 89 6.31 11.10 -20.50
C GLY A 89 5.58 11.31 -19.17
N LYS A 90 6.09 10.79 -18.04
CA LYS A 90 5.39 10.79 -16.75
C LYS A 90 6.20 11.46 -15.64
N ILE A 91 5.45 11.92 -14.64
CA ILE A 91 5.97 12.41 -13.37
C ILE A 91 5.82 11.27 -12.34
N VAL A 92 6.86 11.05 -11.55
CA VAL A 92 6.81 10.19 -10.37
C VAL A 92 6.95 11.03 -9.11
N MET A 93 6.07 10.80 -8.14
CA MET A 93 6.04 11.53 -6.88
C MET A 93 5.55 10.60 -5.77
N PRO A 94 5.75 10.95 -4.48
CA PRO A 94 5.14 10.22 -3.38
C PRO A 94 3.63 10.16 -3.54
N GLY A 95 3.04 9.04 -3.10
CA GLY A 95 1.59 8.94 -3.00
C GLY A 95 1.03 9.97 -2.03
N PHE A 96 -0.20 10.44 -2.27
CA PHE A 96 -0.87 11.32 -1.33
C PHE A 96 -1.17 10.62 0.00
N VAL A 97 -1.07 11.38 1.09
CA VAL A 97 -1.43 10.94 2.44
C VAL A 97 -2.71 11.66 2.85
N ASP A 98 -3.78 10.89 3.05
CA ASP A 98 -5.06 11.39 3.56
C ASP A 98 -5.04 11.36 5.10
N GLY A 99 -4.98 12.53 5.73
CA GLY A 99 -4.91 12.66 7.19
C GLY A 99 -6.25 12.56 7.91
N HIS A 100 -7.37 12.66 7.19
CA HIS A 100 -8.70 12.61 7.80
C HIS A 100 -9.79 12.37 6.75
N ASN A 101 -10.50 11.25 6.89
CA ASN A 101 -11.59 10.87 6.00
C ASN A 101 -12.65 10.04 6.72
N HIS A 102 -13.90 10.29 6.39
CA HIS A 102 -15.04 9.47 6.76
C HIS A 102 -15.46 8.62 5.55
N LEU A 103 -14.76 7.52 5.30
CA LEU A 103 -14.95 6.71 4.10
C LEU A 103 -16.41 6.30 3.84
N TRP A 104 -17.16 6.01 4.90
CA TRP A 104 -18.57 5.63 4.83
C TRP A 104 -19.47 6.70 4.18
N GLN A 105 -19.09 7.98 4.28
CA GLN A 105 -19.83 9.10 3.68
C GLN A 105 -19.77 9.09 2.15
N SER A 106 -18.95 8.24 1.54
CA SER A 106 -18.95 8.06 0.09
C SER A 106 -20.33 7.67 -0.47
N LEU A 107 -21.17 7.01 0.34
CA LEU A 107 -22.54 6.65 -0.02
C LEU A 107 -23.51 7.84 -0.09
N ILE A 108 -23.19 8.95 0.59
CA ILE A 108 -23.97 10.19 0.59
C ILE A 108 -23.22 11.33 -0.10
N ARG A 109 -22.32 11.00 -1.02
CA ARG A 109 -21.57 11.99 -1.82
C ARG A 109 -22.55 12.93 -2.52
N GLY A 110 -22.39 14.23 -2.28
CA GLY A 110 -23.23 15.28 -2.87
C GLY A 110 -24.54 15.55 -2.13
N CYS A 111 -24.81 14.89 -1.00
CA CYS A 111 -25.96 15.22 -0.15
C CYS A 111 -25.69 16.50 0.66
N GLY A 112 -26.68 17.39 0.74
CA GLY A 112 -26.66 18.58 1.60
C GLY A 112 -25.63 19.64 1.21
N THR A 113 -25.36 19.81 -0.09
CA THR A 113 -24.39 20.81 -0.61
C THR A 113 -24.79 22.26 -0.37
N ASP A 114 -26.05 22.49 0.02
CA ASP A 114 -26.69 23.77 0.30
C ASP A 114 -26.96 24.00 1.80
N GLN A 115 -26.51 23.10 2.67
CA GLN A 115 -26.78 23.11 4.11
C GLN A 115 -25.53 23.44 4.94
N ASP A 116 -25.72 23.92 6.17
CA ASP A 116 -24.64 24.02 7.14
C ASP A 116 -24.29 22.65 7.75
N LEU A 117 -23.29 22.60 8.64
CA LEU A 117 -22.84 21.34 9.25
C LEU A 117 -23.98 20.61 10.00
N LEU A 118 -24.79 21.32 10.77
CA LEU A 118 -25.87 20.71 11.55
C LEU A 118 -27.04 20.30 10.64
N GLY A 119 -27.39 21.12 9.66
CA GLY A 119 -28.39 20.80 8.64
C GLY A 119 -27.99 19.60 7.80
N TRP A 120 -26.70 19.47 7.45
CA TRP A 120 -26.16 18.27 6.80
C TRP A 120 -26.22 17.05 7.73
N PHE A 121 -25.93 17.19 9.03
CA PHE A 121 -26.09 16.10 9.98
C PHE A 121 -27.55 15.62 10.04
N ASP A 122 -28.51 16.54 10.08
CA ASP A 122 -29.94 16.21 10.15
C ASP A 122 -30.47 15.62 8.85
N THR A 123 -30.02 16.13 7.70
CA THR A 123 -30.55 15.76 6.38
C THR A 123 -29.88 14.51 5.81
N CYS A 124 -28.57 14.35 6.00
CA CYS A 124 -27.77 13.35 5.31
C CYS A 124 -27.23 12.25 6.23
N VAL A 125 -26.84 12.60 7.47
CA VAL A 125 -26.13 11.68 8.37
C VAL A 125 -27.08 10.92 9.28
N ARG A 126 -27.85 11.63 10.11
CA ARG A 126 -28.78 11.04 11.09
C ARG A 126 -29.76 10.04 10.48
N PRO A 127 -30.35 10.27 9.30
CA PRO A 127 -31.28 9.31 8.70
C PRO A 127 -30.66 7.94 8.41
N LEU A 128 -29.35 7.88 8.15
CA LEU A 128 -28.64 6.60 7.95
C LEU A 128 -28.50 5.79 9.24
N PHE A 129 -28.51 6.47 10.38
CA PHE A 129 -28.35 5.87 11.71
C PHE A 129 -29.69 5.77 12.47
N ASP A 130 -30.79 6.22 11.89
CA ASP A 130 -32.12 6.03 12.45
C ASP A 130 -32.65 4.62 12.09
N PRO A 131 -32.80 3.73 13.08
CA PRO A 131 -33.29 2.36 12.84
C PRO A 131 -34.70 2.32 12.24
N LYS A 132 -35.48 3.40 12.30
CA LYS A 132 -36.83 3.49 11.70
C LYS A 132 -36.79 3.82 10.21
N ILE A 133 -35.74 4.50 9.73
CA ILE A 133 -35.59 4.93 8.33
C ILE A 133 -34.83 3.87 7.51
N ALA A 134 -33.85 3.19 8.11
CA ALA A 134 -33.02 2.18 7.45
C ALA A 134 -33.80 0.96 6.89
N LEU A 135 -35.04 0.72 7.37
CA LEU A 135 -35.88 -0.40 6.95
C LEU A 135 -37.03 -0.02 6.01
N THR A 136 -37.28 1.28 5.76
CA THR A 136 -38.54 1.72 5.11
C THR A 136 -38.38 2.53 3.83
N ARG A 137 -37.17 2.99 3.48
CA ARG A 137 -36.96 3.69 2.21
C ARG A 137 -35.75 3.14 1.45
N SER A 138 -36.04 2.44 0.36
CA SER A 138 -35.10 2.28 -0.76
C SER A 138 -34.57 3.67 -1.12
N VAL A 139 -33.25 3.83 -1.11
CA VAL A 139 -32.55 5.07 -1.42
C VAL A 139 -32.76 5.40 -2.90
N THR A 140 -33.89 6.01 -3.23
CA THR A 140 -34.01 6.82 -4.44
C THR A 140 -33.47 8.19 -4.10
N CYS A 141 -32.26 8.46 -4.58
CA CYS A 141 -31.72 9.80 -4.73
C CYS A 141 -32.67 10.56 -5.66
N ALA A 142 -33.74 11.12 -5.10
CA ALA A 142 -34.70 11.93 -5.82
C ALA A 142 -34.16 13.36 -5.81
N TRP A 143 -33.60 13.75 -6.96
CA TRP A 143 -33.61 15.13 -7.42
C TRP A 143 -35.01 15.72 -7.16
N LEU A 144 -35.13 16.59 -6.15
CA LEU A 144 -36.28 17.47 -6.01
C LEU A 144 -35.97 18.76 -6.76
N PRO A 145 -36.77 19.15 -7.78
CA PRO A 145 -36.70 20.49 -8.35
C PRO A 145 -37.58 21.43 -7.53
N GLY A 146 -37.07 22.64 -7.25
CA GLY A 146 -37.84 23.76 -6.70
C GLY A 146 -37.18 24.40 -5.49
#